data_AF-A0A1A8K8K5-F1
#
_entry.id   AF-A0A1A8K8K5-F1
#
_cell.length_a   1.000
_cell.length_b   1.000
_cell.length_c   1.000
_cell.angle_alpha   90.00
_cell.angle_beta   90.00
_cell.angle_gamma   90.00
#
_symmetry.space_group_name_H-M   'P 1'
#
loop_
_entity.id
_entity.type
_entity.pdbx_description
1 polymer ?
#
loop_
_entity_poly.entity_id
_entity_poly.type
_entity_poly.pdbx_seq_one_letter_code
_entity_poly.pdbx_strand_id
1 'polypeptide(L)'
;VYDQSYKAVLNGVETESVMEIDPNERIEIFRMGNGSQEVLEVHDFKNGITGIRFAEHQRCYIRTQTKTLPSVAEVETENEELLVPESEAVKVEDSRVWVPAEE
;
A
#
# COMPACT_ATOMS: atom_id res chain seq x y z
N VAL A 1 -2.76 17.64 3.42
CA VAL A 1 -2.56 16.72 2.29
C VAL A 1 -1.29 17.12 1.56
N TYR A 2 -0.36 16.18 1.40
CA TYR A 2 0.89 16.31 0.65
C TYR A 2 0.88 15.27 -0.46
N ASP A 3 1.16 15.69 -1.70
CA ASP A 3 1.16 14.81 -2.87
C ASP A 3 2.56 14.75 -3.48
N GLN A 4 2.99 13.55 -3.85
CA GLN A 4 4.26 13.30 -4.51
C GLN A 4 4.07 12.36 -5.70
N SER A 5 4.45 12.83 -6.89
CA SER A 5 4.53 11.98 -8.07
C SER A 5 5.82 11.14 -8.04
N TYR A 6 5.70 9.87 -8.43
CA TYR A 6 6.82 8.94 -8.53
C TYR A 6 6.55 7.91 -9.65
N LYS A 7 7.57 7.13 -10.01
CA LYS A 7 7.45 6.03 -10.97
C LYS A 7 7.41 4.71 -10.21
N ALA A 8 6.40 3.89 -10.50
CA ALA A 8 6.24 2.54 -9.97
C ALA A 8 6.27 1.52 -11.12
N VAL A 9 6.62 0.27 -10.84
CA VAL A 9 6.50 -0.81 -11.83
C VAL A 9 5.22 -1.59 -11.53
N LEU A 10 4.25 -1.53 -12.44
CA LEU A 10 2.99 -2.26 -12.36
C LEU A 10 2.95 -3.30 -13.49
N ASN A 11 2.81 -4.58 -13.14
CA ASN A 11 2.81 -5.69 -14.10
C ASN A 11 4.03 -5.68 -15.07
N GLY A 12 5.20 -5.26 -14.57
CA GLY A 12 6.43 -5.15 -15.36
C GLY A 12 6.54 -3.88 -16.22
N VAL A 13 5.57 -2.96 -16.13
CA VAL A 13 5.56 -1.70 -16.88
C VAL A 13 5.74 -0.51 -15.95
N GLU A 14 6.71 0.35 -16.26
CA GLU A 14 6.90 1.62 -15.55
C GLU A 14 5.68 2.54 -15.74
N THR A 15 5.13 3.01 -14.63
CA THR A 15 3.85 3.71 -14.56
C THR A 15 3.97 4.94 -13.66
N GLU A 16 3.50 6.09 -14.14
CA GLU A 16 3.38 7.29 -13.31
C GLU A 16 2.35 7.07 -12.20
N SER A 17 2.75 7.41 -10.98
CA SER A 17 2.02 7.10 -9.75
C SER A 17 2.04 8.30 -8.81
N VAL A 18 1.08 8.35 -7.90
CA VAL A 18 0.96 9.44 -6.91
C VAL A 18 0.85 8.84 -5.52
N MET A 19 1.64 9.37 -4.61
CA MET A 19 1.54 9.15 -3.17
C MET A 19 0.90 10.38 -2.54
N GLU A 20 -0.11 10.16 -1.71
CA GLU A 20 -0.81 11.20 -0.95
C GLU A 20 -0.69 10.89 0.55
N ILE A 21 -0.31 11.90 1.35
CA ILE A 21 -0.23 11.80 2.81
C ILE A 21 -1.15 12.85 3.43
N ASP A 22 -2.14 12.39 4.20
CA ASP A 22 -2.92 13.23 5.10
C ASP A 22 -2.49 12.99 6.56
N PRO A 23 -1.65 13.88 7.12
CA PRO A 23 -1.17 13.72 8.49
C PRO A 23 -2.26 13.93 9.55
N ASN A 24 -3.34 14.65 9.24
CA ASN A 24 -4.44 14.88 10.19
C ASN A 24 -5.30 13.63 10.33
N GLU A 25 -5.59 12.97 9.21
CA GLU A 25 -6.30 11.70 9.21
C GLU A 25 -5.40 10.49 9.48
N ARG A 26 -4.07 10.68 9.44
CA ARG A 26 -3.06 9.62 9.53
C ARG A 26 -3.30 8.54 8.45
N ILE A 27 -3.51 9.03 7.24
CA ILE A 27 -3.75 8.21 6.06
C ILE A 27 -2.63 8.46 5.06
N GLU A 28 -2.13 7.37 4.48
CA GLU A 28 -1.25 7.40 3.31
C GLU A 28 -1.91 6.59 2.18
N ILE A 29 -1.88 7.12 0.96
CA ILE A 29 -2.51 6.52 -0.21
C ILE A 29 -1.50 6.45 -1.34
N PHE A 30 -1.36 5.27 -1.94
CA PHE A 30 -0.63 5.06 -3.17
C PHE A 30 -1.60 4.74 -4.29
N ARG A 31 -1.55 5.54 -5.36
CA ARG A 31 -2.36 5.34 -6.57
C ARG A 31 -1.44 5.09 -7.75
N MET A 32 -1.62 3.93 -8.37
CA MET A 32 -0.84 3.44 -9.50
C MET A 32 -1.77 3.00 -10.62
N GLY A 33 -1.37 3.24 -11.88
CA GLY A 33 -2.19 2.89 -13.04
C GLY A 33 -3.45 3.76 -13.19
N ASN A 34 -4.32 3.38 -14.13
CA ASN A 34 -5.56 4.08 -14.40
C ASN A 34 -6.66 3.12 -14.87
N GLY A 35 -7.91 3.55 -14.77
CA GLY A 35 -9.07 2.81 -15.27
C GLY A 35 -9.13 1.38 -14.73
N SER A 36 -9.18 0.39 -15.63
CA SER A 36 -9.23 -1.03 -15.28
C SER A 36 -7.92 -1.59 -14.73
N GLN A 37 -6.79 -0.88 -14.87
CA GLN A 37 -5.49 -1.28 -14.33
C GLN A 37 -5.14 -0.53 -13.04
N GLU A 38 -6.06 0.27 -12.50
CA GLU A 38 -5.80 1.03 -11.28
C GLU A 38 -5.56 0.09 -10.08
N VAL A 39 -4.49 0.37 -9.35
CA VAL A 39 -4.21 -0.18 -8.02
C VAL A 39 -4.24 0.96 -7.02
N LEU A 40 -5.03 0.77 -5.96
CA LEU A 40 -5.14 1.71 -4.86
C LEU A 40 -4.74 1.01 -3.57
N GLU A 41 -3.68 1.49 -2.94
CA GLU A 41 -3.24 1.05 -1.62
C GLU A 41 -3.47 2.18 -0.61
N VAL A 42 -4.09 1.87 0.52
CA VAL A 42 -4.46 2.80 1.58
C VAL A 42 -3.96 2.27 2.91
N HIS A 43 -3.17 3.07 3.60
CA HIS A 43 -2.68 2.81 4.94
C HIS A 43 -3.42 3.72 5.91
N ASP A 44 -4.32 3.16 6.69
CA ASP A 44 -5.07 3.88 7.73
C ASP A 44 -4.46 3.54 9.10
N PHE A 45 -3.54 4.39 9.56
CA PHE A 45 -2.89 4.23 10.86
C PHE A 45 -3.83 4.54 12.02
N LYS A 46 -4.86 5.37 11.81
CA LYS A 46 -5.85 5.69 12.85
C LYS A 46 -6.64 4.45 13.24
N ASN A 47 -7.08 3.67 12.26
CA ASN A 47 -7.83 2.44 12.45
C ASN A 47 -6.95 1.18 12.51
N GLY A 48 -5.69 1.26 12.07
CA GLY A 48 -4.75 0.15 12.07
C GLY A 48 -5.08 -0.85 10.96
N ILE A 49 -5.42 -0.36 9.77
CA ILE A 49 -5.84 -1.19 8.63
C ILE A 49 -5.08 -0.76 7.37
N THR A 50 -4.54 -1.73 6.64
CA THR A 50 -4.08 -1.55 5.26
C THR A 50 -5.12 -2.17 4.32
N GLY A 51 -5.47 -1.45 3.26
CA GLY A 51 -6.30 -1.95 2.16
C GLY A 51 -5.59 -1.82 0.82
N ILE A 52 -5.63 -2.87 -0.01
CA ILE A 52 -5.17 -2.82 -1.40
C ILE A 52 -6.30 -3.25 -2.31
N ARG A 53 -6.67 -2.43 -3.30
CA ARG A 53 -7.68 -2.74 -4.31
C ARG A 53 -7.05 -2.83 -5.69
N PHE A 54 -7.34 -3.91 -6.40
CA PHE A 54 -7.02 -4.09 -7.81
C PHE A 54 -8.29 -3.92 -8.64
N ALA A 55 -8.34 -2.89 -9.48
CA ALA A 55 -9.51 -2.62 -10.32
C ALA A 55 -9.80 -3.77 -11.29
N GLU A 56 -8.75 -4.32 -11.92
CA GLU A 56 -8.84 -5.40 -12.92
C GLU A 56 -9.59 -6.63 -12.41
N HIS A 57 -9.30 -7.02 -11.18
CA HIS A 57 -9.83 -8.25 -10.59
C HIS A 57 -11.07 -8.02 -9.74
N GLN A 58 -11.48 -6.75 -9.56
CA GLN A 58 -12.47 -6.34 -8.56
C GLN A 58 -12.23 -6.95 -7.18
N ARG A 59 -10.97 -7.08 -6.76
CA ARG A 59 -10.58 -7.68 -5.48
C ARG A 59 -9.98 -6.64 -4.55
N CYS A 60 -10.26 -6.80 -3.26
CA CYS A 60 -9.65 -6.03 -2.20
C CYS A 60 -8.98 -6.96 -1.18
N TYR A 61 -7.78 -6.61 -0.75
CA TYR A 61 -7.04 -7.25 0.32
C TYR A 61 -7.03 -6.30 1.52
N ILE A 62 -7.49 -6.78 2.67
CA ILE A 62 -7.50 -5.99 3.90
C ILE A 62 -6.72 -6.74 4.96
N ARG A 63 -5.78 -6.04 5.60
CA ARG A 63 -5.03 -6.58 6.74
C ARG A 63 -4.97 -5.55 7.87
N THR A 64 -4.72 -6.02 9.07
CA THR A 64 -4.36 -5.14 10.19
C THR A 64 -2.92 -4.63 10.04
N GLN A 65 -2.67 -3.41 10.49
CA GLN A 65 -1.33 -2.81 10.61
C GLN A 65 -1.18 -2.11 11.97
N THR A 66 0.04 -1.67 12.29
CA THR A 66 0.25 -0.84 13.47
C THR A 66 -0.52 0.49 13.36
N LYS A 67 -0.97 0.98 14.52
CA LYS A 67 -1.60 2.31 14.63
C LYS A 67 -0.61 3.43 14.88
N THR A 68 0.61 3.08 15.26
CA THR A 68 1.69 4.04 15.45
C THR A 68 2.32 4.32 14.11
N LEU A 69 2.59 5.60 13.84
CA LEU A 69 3.48 5.94 12.74
C LEU A 69 4.89 5.44 13.10
N PRO A 70 5.64 4.88 12.15
CA PRO A 70 7.01 4.48 12.38
C PRO A 70 7.83 5.70 12.81
N SER A 71 8.63 5.54 13.85
CA SER A 71 9.56 6.57 14.29
C SER A 71 10.79 6.61 13.37
N VAL A 72 11.46 7.75 13.30
CA VAL A 72 12.66 7.93 12.45
C VAL A 72 13.73 6.87 12.74
N ALA A 73 13.88 6.46 14.01
CA ALA A 73 14.84 5.43 14.41
C ALA A 73 14.45 4.01 13.97
N GLU A 74 13.15 3.71 13.87
CA GLU A 74 12.67 2.41 13.38
C GLU A 74 12.89 2.29 11.87
N VAL A 75 12.65 3.38 11.11
CA VAL A 75 12.88 3.41 9.66
C VAL A 75 14.35 3.17 9.31
N GLU A 76 15.29 3.72 10.08
CA GLU A 76 16.73 3.49 9.86
C GLU A 76 17.12 2.01 10.03
N THR A 77 16.46 1.31 10.97
CA THR A 77 16.74 -0.10 11.25
C THR A 77 16.13 -1.02 10.19
N GLU A 78 14.89 -0.73 9.73
CA GLU A 78 14.23 -1.48 8.65
C GLU A 78 14.94 -1.31 7.30
N ASN A 79 15.52 -0.13 7.03
CA ASN A 79 16.24 0.14 5.79
C ASN A 79 17.57 -0.63 5.69
N GLU A 80 18.20 -0.95 6.84
CA GLU A 80 19.36 -1.85 6.90
C GLU A 80 18.96 -3.32 6.67
N GLU A 81 17.76 -3.73 7.11
CA GLU A 81 17.21 -5.07 6.86
C GLU A 81 16.67 -5.25 5.41
N LEU A 82 16.28 -4.16 4.73
CA LEU A 82 15.90 -4.13 3.31
C LEU A 82 17.05 -4.36 2.32
N LEU A 83 18.30 -4.45 2.79
CA LEU A 83 19.45 -4.85 1.96
C LEU A 83 19.51 -6.36 1.68
N VAL A 84 18.51 -7.12 2.14
CA VAL A 84 18.29 -8.53 1.80
C VAL A 84 17.53 -8.59 0.45
N PRO A 85 17.97 -9.40 -0.53
CA PRO A 85 17.49 -9.32 -1.92
C PRO A 85 15.96 -9.45 -2.04
N GLU A 86 15.40 -8.71 -3.02
CA GLU A 86 13.99 -8.53 -3.46
C GLU A 86 13.08 -9.78 -3.59
N SER A 87 13.47 -10.95 -3.07
CA SER A 87 12.73 -12.21 -3.18
C SER A 87 12.02 -12.67 -1.90
N GLU A 88 12.13 -11.96 -0.78
CA GLU A 88 11.37 -12.34 0.42
C GLU A 88 10.03 -11.62 0.45
N ALA A 89 9.00 -12.32 -0.04
CA ALA A 89 7.62 -11.96 0.18
C ALA A 89 7.39 -11.64 1.67
N VAL A 90 7.00 -10.40 1.96
CA VAL A 90 6.52 -9.97 3.28
C VAL A 90 5.55 -11.06 3.78
N LYS A 91 5.89 -11.75 4.86
CA LYS A 91 5.07 -12.86 5.38
C LYS A 91 3.67 -12.33 5.72
N VAL A 92 2.69 -12.71 4.91
CA VAL A 92 1.30 -12.29 5.03
C VAL A 92 0.57 -13.27 5.94
N GLU A 93 0.70 -13.15 7.26
CA GLU A 93 0.07 -14.09 8.19
C GLU A 93 -1.41 -13.78 8.49
N ASP A 94 -1.96 -12.60 8.12
CA ASP A 94 -3.35 -12.21 8.43
C ASP A 94 -4.08 -11.41 7.32
N SER A 95 -3.93 -11.78 6.04
CA SER A 95 -4.71 -11.13 4.96
C SER A 95 -6.12 -11.71 4.83
N ARG A 96 -7.13 -10.84 4.83
CA ARG A 96 -8.51 -11.19 4.48
C ARG A 96 -8.80 -10.68 3.06
N VAL A 97 -9.23 -11.57 2.18
CA VAL A 97 -9.65 -11.23 0.81
C VAL A 97 -11.13 -10.92 0.80
N TRP A 98 -11.50 -9.73 0.33
CA TRP A 98 -12.88 -9.33 0.08
C TRP A 98 -13.16 -9.41 -1.42
N VAL A 99 -14.16 -10.20 -1.77
CA VAL A 99 -14.68 -10.35 -3.14
C VAL A 99 -16.11 -9.79 -3.15
N PRO A 100 -16.47 -8.92 -4.10
CA PRO A 100 -17.85 -8.48 -4.29
C PRO A 100 -18.78 -9.69 -4.47
N ALA A 101 -20.01 -9.60 -3.97
CA ALA A 101 -21.04 -10.57 -4.34
C ALA A 101 -21.34 -10.43 -5.84
N GLU A 102 -21.38 -11.54 -6.57
CA GLU A 102 -21.82 -11.55 -7.98
C GLU A 102 -23.30 -11.11 -8.03
N GLU A 103 -23.65 -10.28 -9.03
CA GLU A 103 -25.02 -9.80 -9.31
C GLU A 103 -25.84 -10.84 -10.08
#